data_AF-V7B402-F1
#
_entry.id   AF-V7B402-F1
#
_cell.length_a   1.000
_cell.length_b   1.000
_cell.length_c   1.000
_cell.angle_alpha   90.00
_cell.angle_beta   90.00
_cell.angle_gamma   90.00
#
_symmetry.space_group_name_H-M   'P 1'
#
loop_
_entity.id
_entity.type
_entity.pdbx_description
1 polymer ?
#
loop_
_entity_poly.entity_id
_entity_poly.type
_entity_poly.pdbx_seq_one_letter_code
_entity_poly.pdbx_strand_id
1 'polypeptide(L)'
;MEFFEKAEVVRLRSHHNKYLLADDDKEGVFQDRNGTYKNAKWSVEIVEGTNLIRLKSCYEKYLTASNKPFLLGATGMKVVQTLPTRLNSSLSWEPIRQGAQLRLRTRYGQFLRANKGLPPWRHSITHDVPHRSSSANWILWNVDLVQLRLTPPKPITTHPSEDPTESPSHSPPFQDDASFSIYLKSPHLLTKDEDSEETGTPFKDGRIIFYNVDDEHGNVSNQSEEKFFTFQGSSVEDLKEKLKEETGYDEIDVCCRNPFNAELYPLRLQLPPNNTDMHIVVITPSYNDVDNHKFIHCWKCFMRRRVRLKIHVFTSTHRR
;
A
#
# COMPACT_ATOMS: atom_id res chain seq x y z
N MET A 1 0.72 12.88 12.41
CA MET A 1 0.47 11.72 13.29
C MET A 1 -0.65 10.83 12.77
N GLU A 2 -1.79 11.37 12.35
CA GLU A 2 -2.97 10.61 11.87
C GLU A 2 -2.70 9.37 10.98
N PHE A 3 -1.80 9.47 9.98
CA PHE A 3 -1.46 8.33 9.10
C PHE A 3 -0.84 7.16 9.88
N PHE A 4 0.00 7.47 10.86
CA PHE A 4 0.71 6.49 11.66
C PHE A 4 -0.09 5.98 12.83
N GLU A 5 -1.18 6.62 13.23
CA GLU A 5 -2.10 6.12 14.27
C GLU A 5 -2.89 4.92 13.76
N LYS A 6 -3.39 5.02 12.53
CA LYS A 6 -4.21 3.99 11.89
C LYS A 6 -3.41 2.82 11.33
N ALA A 7 -2.09 2.95 11.21
CA ALA A 7 -1.25 2.02 10.46
C ALA A 7 -0.31 1.23 11.37
N GLU A 8 -0.36 -0.09 11.28
CA GLU A 8 0.61 -0.98 11.91
C GLU A 8 1.88 -1.07 11.07
N VAL A 9 1.72 -1.18 9.75
CA VAL A 9 2.82 -1.33 8.79
C VAL A 9 2.64 -0.35 7.64
N VAL A 10 3.73 0.31 7.26
CA VAL A 10 3.77 1.31 6.18
C VAL A 10 4.90 1.06 5.20
N ARG A 11 4.81 1.70 4.05
CA ARG A 11 5.94 1.95 3.15
C ARG A 11 6.15 3.45 3.00
N LEU A 12 7.41 3.87 2.92
CA LEU A 12 7.77 5.27 2.75
C LEU A 12 8.30 5.48 1.33
N ARG A 13 7.57 6.22 0.52
CA ARG A 13 7.92 6.53 -0.86
C ARG A 13 8.44 7.97 -0.96
N SER A 14 9.69 8.11 -1.36
CA SER A 14 10.34 9.39 -1.59
C SER A 14 9.74 10.15 -2.76
N HIS A 15 10.01 11.46 -2.83
CA HIS A 15 9.72 12.31 -3.99
C HIS A 15 10.30 11.77 -5.32
N HIS A 16 11.28 10.86 -5.28
CA HIS A 16 11.86 10.25 -6.48
C HIS A 16 11.14 8.96 -6.93
N ASN A 17 9.94 8.67 -6.40
CA ASN A 17 9.18 7.45 -6.65
C ASN A 17 9.98 6.18 -6.34
N LYS A 18 10.72 6.24 -5.23
CA LYS A 18 11.48 5.12 -4.67
C LYS A 18 11.13 4.94 -3.21
N TYR A 19 11.07 3.70 -2.78
CA TYR A 19 10.76 3.30 -1.42
C TYR A 19 12.01 3.29 -0.55
N LEU A 20 11.84 3.51 0.75
CA LEU A 20 12.88 3.27 1.76
C LEU A 20 12.97 1.76 2.04
N LEU A 21 14.15 1.18 1.83
CA LEU A 21 14.41 -0.25 2.04
C LEU A 21 15.47 -0.44 3.12
N ALA A 22 15.28 -1.48 3.92
CA ALA A 22 16.28 -2.06 4.79
C ALA A 22 17.24 -2.93 3.98
N ASP A 23 18.54 -2.66 4.11
CA ASP A 23 19.58 -3.46 3.46
C ASP A 23 19.79 -4.80 4.17
N ASP A 24 20.21 -5.79 3.40
CA ASP A 24 20.34 -7.19 3.81
C ASP A 24 21.60 -7.41 4.67
N ASP A 25 22.52 -6.45 4.66
CA ASP A 25 23.63 -6.33 5.62
C ASP A 25 23.15 -6.04 7.06
N LYS A 26 21.84 -5.75 7.24
CA LYS A 26 21.19 -5.40 8.49
C LYS A 26 21.76 -4.16 9.17
N GLU A 27 22.50 -3.31 8.47
CA GLU A 27 23.04 -2.03 8.96
C GLU A 27 22.62 -0.89 8.03
N GLY A 28 22.75 -1.08 6.71
CA GLY A 28 22.43 -0.10 5.69
C GLY A 28 20.93 0.12 5.51
N VAL A 29 20.61 1.28 4.94
CA VAL A 29 19.31 1.53 4.33
C VAL A 29 19.54 2.22 2.99
N PHE A 30 18.67 1.93 2.03
CA PHE A 30 18.77 2.46 0.69
C PHE A 30 17.38 2.73 0.12
N GLN A 31 17.32 3.18 -1.13
CA GLN A 31 16.05 3.35 -1.84
C GLN A 31 16.04 2.63 -3.18
N ASP A 32 14.90 2.02 -3.48
CA ASP A 32 14.66 1.32 -4.74
C ASP A 32 13.25 1.60 -5.27
N ARG A 33 13.01 1.36 -6.57
CA ARG A 33 11.68 1.50 -7.16
C ARG A 33 10.74 0.38 -6.71
N ASN A 34 11.28 -0.80 -6.37
CA ASN A 34 10.43 -1.91 -5.98
C ASN A 34 10.02 -1.82 -4.50
N GLY A 35 8.76 -1.46 -4.27
CA GLY A 35 8.16 -1.35 -2.94
C GLY A 35 7.42 -2.59 -2.48
N THR A 36 7.41 -3.69 -3.25
CA THR A 36 6.71 -4.93 -2.82
C THR A 36 7.56 -5.80 -1.92
N TYR A 37 8.88 -5.57 -1.89
CA TYR A 37 9.79 -6.33 -1.05
C TYR A 37 9.46 -6.23 0.44
N LYS A 38 9.72 -7.33 1.17
CA LYS A 38 9.54 -7.38 2.62
C LYS A 38 10.36 -6.30 3.34
N ASN A 39 11.57 -6.02 2.83
CA ASN A 39 12.46 -5.00 3.38
C ASN A 39 12.06 -3.55 3.08
N ALA A 40 11.01 -3.33 2.27
CA ALA A 40 10.39 -2.02 2.10
C ALA A 40 9.28 -1.74 3.14
N LYS A 41 8.83 -2.77 3.88
CA LYS A 41 7.78 -2.67 4.90
C LYS A 41 8.39 -2.28 6.24
N TRP A 42 7.82 -1.26 6.88
CA TRP A 42 8.25 -0.76 8.17
C TRP A 42 7.11 -0.82 9.15
N SER A 43 7.28 -1.58 10.23
CA SER A 43 6.34 -1.59 11.35
C SER A 43 6.47 -0.29 12.12
N VAL A 44 5.34 0.30 12.47
CA VAL A 44 5.25 1.58 13.15
C VAL A 44 5.08 1.29 14.64
N GLU A 45 5.88 1.94 15.48
CA GLU A 45 5.68 1.98 16.92
C GLU A 45 5.44 3.44 17.34
N ILE A 46 4.32 3.70 18.01
CA ILE A 46 4.04 5.03 18.56
C ILE A 46 4.70 5.12 19.93
N VAL A 47 5.44 6.20 20.17
CA VAL A 47 6.04 6.47 21.47
C VAL A 47 5.00 7.14 22.35
N GLU A 48 4.46 6.39 23.31
CA GLU A 48 3.42 6.83 24.24
C GLU A 48 3.73 8.18 24.89
N GLY A 49 2.71 9.03 25.03
CA GLY A 49 2.84 10.37 25.60
C GLY A 49 3.61 11.38 24.74
N THR A 50 3.93 11.03 23.48
CA THR A 50 4.64 11.92 22.56
C THR A 50 4.06 11.85 21.13
N ASN A 51 4.50 12.78 20.28
CA ASN A 51 4.22 12.76 18.83
C ASN A 51 5.32 12.07 18.02
N LEU A 52 6.07 11.15 18.65
CA LEU A 52 7.20 10.47 18.01
C LEU A 52 6.80 9.05 17.61
N ILE A 53 7.35 8.61 16.49
CA ILE A 53 7.24 7.23 16.02
C ILE A 53 8.63 6.60 15.94
N ARG A 54 8.67 5.27 16.04
CA ARG A 54 9.81 4.45 15.64
C ARG A 54 9.40 3.58 14.47
N LEU A 55 10.32 3.37 13.55
CA LEU A 55 10.10 2.57 12.35
C LEU A 55 11.00 1.35 12.45
N LYS A 56 10.41 0.17 12.47
CA LYS A 56 11.10 -1.10 12.62
C LYS A 56 11.10 -1.87 11.30
N SER A 57 12.29 -2.27 10.86
CA SER A 57 12.48 -3.02 9.62
C SER A 57 12.08 -4.48 9.78
N CYS A 58 12.04 -5.21 8.67
CA CYS A 58 11.84 -6.66 8.65
C CYS A 58 12.95 -7.47 9.35
N TYR A 59 14.02 -6.81 9.81
CA TYR A 59 15.14 -7.40 10.55
C TYR A 59 15.07 -7.12 12.04
N GLU A 60 13.91 -6.67 12.55
CA GLU A 60 13.68 -6.29 13.95
C GLU A 60 14.58 -5.14 14.43
N LYS A 61 15.08 -4.31 13.50
CA LYS A 61 15.94 -3.16 13.79
C LYS A 61 15.22 -1.85 13.48
N TYR A 62 15.58 -0.80 14.20
CA TYR A 62 14.98 0.51 14.04
C TYR A 62 15.72 1.37 13.02
N LEU A 63 14.97 2.13 12.24
CA LEU A 63 15.48 3.22 11.43
C LEU A 63 16.09 4.29 12.34
N THR A 64 17.41 4.44 12.28
CA THR A 64 18.19 5.19 13.26
C THR A 64 18.92 6.35 12.60
N ALA A 65 18.70 7.56 13.12
CA ALA A 65 19.45 8.76 12.76
C ALA A 65 20.82 8.75 13.48
N SER A 66 21.87 8.25 12.82
CA SER A 66 23.20 8.18 13.44
C SER A 66 23.90 9.54 13.43
N ASN A 67 24.90 9.69 14.29
CA ASN A 67 25.85 10.81 14.29
C ASN A 67 27.09 10.54 13.42
N LYS A 68 27.06 9.54 12.54
CA LYS A 68 28.15 9.25 11.59
C LYS A 68 27.95 10.09 10.31
N PRO A 69 28.93 10.88 9.86
CA PRO A 69 28.86 11.57 8.58
C PRO A 69 28.65 10.57 7.43
N PHE A 70 27.83 10.92 6.43
CA PHE A 70 27.64 10.07 5.25
C PHE A 70 28.88 10.05 4.36
N LEU A 71 29.42 11.23 4.06
CA LEU A 71 30.67 11.42 3.32
C LEU A 71 31.49 12.51 3.98
N LEU A 72 32.81 12.32 3.98
CA LEU A 72 33.73 13.29 4.52
C LEU A 72 33.60 14.62 3.75
N GLY A 73 33.38 15.73 4.46
CA GLY A 73 33.25 17.06 3.85
C GLY A 73 31.90 17.36 3.17
N ALA A 74 30.96 16.42 3.13
CA ALA A 74 29.60 16.67 2.66
C ALA A 74 28.63 16.92 3.82
N THR A 75 27.48 17.54 3.53
CA THR A 75 26.38 17.64 4.49
C THR A 75 25.60 16.33 4.55
N GLY A 76 24.96 16.08 5.69
CA GLY A 76 24.12 14.92 5.89
C GLY A 76 24.81 13.77 6.62
N MET A 77 24.03 13.15 7.50
CA MET A 77 24.45 12.09 8.40
C MET A 77 23.83 10.76 7.99
N LYS A 78 24.51 9.64 8.24
CA LYS A 78 24.01 8.31 7.88
C LYS A 78 22.72 8.00 8.65
N VAL A 79 21.77 7.43 7.94
CA VAL A 79 20.66 6.68 8.52
C VAL A 79 21.02 5.21 8.39
N VAL A 80 20.76 4.44 9.44
CA VAL A 80 21.15 3.03 9.55
C VAL A 80 20.07 2.23 10.28
N GLN A 81 20.17 0.91 10.26
CA GLN A 81 19.38 0.00 11.05
C GLN A 81 20.11 -0.35 12.34
N THR A 82 19.53 -0.08 13.52
CA THR A 82 20.12 -0.49 14.80
C THR A 82 19.09 -1.06 15.76
N LEU A 83 19.54 -1.92 16.66
CA LEU A 83 18.76 -2.38 17.80
C LEU A 83 19.60 -2.14 19.06
N PRO A 84 19.54 -0.93 19.65
CA PRO A 84 20.30 -0.63 20.86
C PRO A 84 19.69 -1.33 22.07
N THR A 85 20.51 -1.64 23.07
CA THR A 85 20.07 -2.23 24.35
C THR A 85 19.02 -1.38 25.06
N ARG A 86 19.05 -0.06 24.85
CA ARG A 86 18.05 0.89 25.35
C ARG A 86 17.56 1.75 24.20
N LEU A 87 16.24 1.90 24.11
CA LEU A 87 15.61 2.77 23.13
C LEU A 87 16.00 4.22 23.43
N ASN A 88 16.58 4.90 22.46
CA ASN A 88 17.08 6.27 22.61
C ASN A 88 16.41 7.20 21.59
N SER A 89 16.73 8.50 21.66
CA SER A 89 16.15 9.52 20.79
C SER A 89 16.56 9.40 19.32
N SER A 90 17.66 8.70 19.00
CA SER A 90 18.09 8.53 17.59
C SER A 90 17.18 7.59 16.79
N LEU A 91 16.35 6.80 17.46
CA LEU A 91 15.36 5.91 16.84
C LEU A 91 14.04 6.61 16.54
N SER A 92 13.86 7.82 17.09
CA SER A 92 12.57 8.49 17.16
C SER A 92 12.45 9.55 16.09
N TRP A 93 11.33 9.53 15.36
CA TRP A 93 11.03 10.44 14.26
C TRP A 93 9.72 11.16 14.54
N GLU A 94 9.71 12.48 14.37
CA GLU A 94 8.51 13.30 14.43
C GLU A 94 7.94 13.43 13.00
N PRO A 95 6.74 12.88 12.71
CA PRO A 95 6.11 13.02 11.42
C PRO A 95 5.36 14.35 11.30
N ILE A 96 5.84 15.22 10.42
CA ILE A 96 5.30 16.56 10.17
C ILE A 96 4.57 16.56 8.84
N ARG A 97 3.25 16.79 8.86
CA ARG A 97 2.40 16.82 7.65
C ARG A 97 2.72 18.05 6.80
N GLN A 98 2.81 17.86 5.49
CA GLN A 98 2.99 18.90 4.49
C GLN A 98 2.11 18.57 3.27
N GLY A 99 0.87 19.05 3.30
CA GLY A 99 -0.14 18.69 2.30
C GLY A 99 -0.47 17.19 2.34
N ALA A 100 -0.31 16.52 1.21
CA ALA A 100 -0.48 15.07 1.06
C ALA A 100 0.79 14.26 1.45
N GLN A 101 1.91 14.94 1.63
CA GLN A 101 3.20 14.35 2.00
C GLN A 101 3.51 14.62 3.46
N LEU A 102 4.59 14.00 3.95
CA LEU A 102 5.15 14.33 5.24
C LEU A 102 6.67 14.42 5.20
N ARG A 103 7.20 15.00 6.27
CA ARG A 103 8.61 15.00 6.61
C ARG A 103 8.80 14.22 7.90
N LEU A 104 9.86 13.41 7.98
CA LEU A 104 10.25 12.73 9.21
C LEU A 104 11.41 13.48 9.82
N ARG A 105 11.19 14.13 10.95
CA ARG A 105 12.15 14.99 11.63
C ARG A 105 12.81 14.24 12.79
N THR A 106 14.11 14.34 12.92
CA THR A 106 14.84 13.87 14.11
C THR A 106 14.61 14.82 15.28
N ARG A 107 14.85 14.35 16.51
CA ARG A 107 14.80 15.21 17.71
C ARG A 107 15.65 16.49 17.59
N TYR A 108 16.72 16.43 16.79
CA TYR A 108 17.68 17.52 16.61
C TYR A 108 17.36 18.46 15.44
N GLY A 109 16.22 18.29 14.76
CA GLY A 109 15.83 19.21 13.69
C GLY A 109 16.23 18.83 12.27
N GLN A 110 16.88 17.69 12.08
CA GLN A 110 17.25 17.18 10.76
C GLN A 110 16.11 16.35 10.18
N PHE A 111 16.04 16.21 8.86
CA PHE A 111 14.96 15.50 8.19
C PHE A 111 15.47 14.28 7.44
N LEU A 112 14.71 13.19 7.46
CA LEU A 112 14.97 12.02 6.63
C LEU A 112 14.95 12.43 5.16
N ARG A 113 16.02 12.09 4.44
CA ARG A 113 16.29 12.56 3.09
C ARG A 113 16.63 11.39 2.17
N ALA A 114 15.94 11.34 1.04
CA ALA A 114 16.25 10.42 -0.06
C ALA A 114 17.19 11.10 -1.06
N ASN A 115 18.45 10.66 -1.15
CA ASN A 115 19.41 11.27 -2.05
C ASN A 115 19.26 10.77 -3.50
N LYS A 116 19.57 11.64 -4.44
CA LYS A 116 19.68 11.33 -5.86
C LYS A 116 21.01 11.83 -6.39
N GLY A 117 21.53 11.17 -7.42
CA GLY A 117 22.76 11.61 -8.10
C GLY A 117 23.65 10.45 -8.52
N LEU A 118 24.95 10.73 -8.55
CA LEU A 118 26.00 9.75 -8.78
C LEU A 118 26.35 9.01 -7.48
N PRO A 119 26.90 7.79 -7.57
CA PRO A 119 27.51 7.14 -6.41
C PRO A 119 28.56 8.07 -5.78
N PRO A 120 28.69 8.11 -4.45
CA PRO A 120 27.98 7.28 -3.48
C PRO A 120 26.59 7.79 -3.05
N TRP A 121 26.16 9.01 -3.42
CA TRP A 121 24.82 9.55 -3.07
C TRP A 121 23.66 8.79 -3.71
N ARG A 122 23.89 8.15 -4.85
CA ARG A 122 22.86 7.40 -5.55
C ARG A 122 22.25 6.36 -4.62
N HIS A 123 20.94 6.45 -4.44
CA HIS A 123 20.15 5.53 -3.64
C HIS A 123 20.43 5.56 -2.13
N SER A 124 21.25 6.49 -1.66
CA SER A 124 21.51 6.60 -0.22
C SER A 124 20.37 7.31 0.50
N ILE A 125 20.24 6.99 1.78
CA ILE A 125 19.33 7.65 2.71
C ILE A 125 20.17 8.30 3.80
N THR A 126 19.92 9.58 4.04
CA THR A 126 20.60 10.38 5.06
C THR A 126 19.58 11.14 5.88
N HIS A 127 20.02 11.79 6.96
CA HIS A 127 19.25 12.86 7.57
C HIS A 127 20.03 14.16 7.50
N ASP A 128 19.37 15.23 7.06
CA ASP A 128 19.99 16.53 6.79
C ASP A 128 18.95 17.66 6.84
N VAL A 129 19.41 18.90 6.93
CA VAL A 129 18.57 20.09 6.72
C VAL A 129 18.75 20.54 5.27
N PRO A 130 17.70 20.60 4.44
CA PRO A 130 17.86 21.03 3.06
C PRO A 130 18.19 22.52 3.00
N HIS A 131 19.46 22.84 2.70
CA HIS A 131 19.91 24.23 2.54
C HIS A 131 19.68 24.79 1.12
N ARG A 132 19.48 23.91 0.12
CA ARG A 132 19.29 24.31 -1.29
C ARG A 132 17.89 23.99 -1.78
N SER A 133 17.27 24.95 -2.48
CA SER A 133 15.91 24.81 -3.04
C SER A 133 15.75 23.58 -3.94
N SER A 134 16.77 23.24 -4.74
CA SER A 134 16.74 22.06 -5.64
C SER A 134 16.64 20.72 -4.92
N SER A 135 16.99 20.68 -3.63
CA SER A 135 16.93 19.50 -2.79
C SER A 135 15.88 19.58 -1.68
N ALA A 136 15.11 20.65 -1.63
CA ALA A 136 14.08 20.87 -0.61
C ALA A 136 13.02 19.75 -0.63
N ASN A 137 12.70 19.22 -1.82
CA ASN A 137 11.71 18.16 -1.95
C ASN A 137 12.25 16.76 -1.60
N TRP A 138 13.56 16.60 -1.38
CA TRP A 138 14.17 15.28 -1.13
C TRP A 138 13.87 14.75 0.28
N ILE A 139 13.30 15.60 1.15
CA ILE A 139 12.84 15.24 2.50
C ILE A 139 11.33 14.95 2.56
N LEU A 140 10.65 14.98 1.41
CA LEU A 140 9.22 14.71 1.32
C LEU A 140 9.00 13.22 1.04
N TRP A 141 8.10 12.64 1.84
CA TRP A 141 7.73 11.24 1.80
C TRP A 141 6.22 11.10 1.70
N ASN A 142 5.77 10.23 0.79
CA ASN A 142 4.43 9.66 0.79
C ASN A 142 4.43 8.44 1.71
N VAL A 143 3.34 8.25 2.46
CA VAL A 143 3.12 7.05 3.27
C VAL A 143 2.09 6.20 2.59
N ASP A 144 2.49 5.01 2.17
CA ASP A 144 1.58 4.01 1.63
C ASP A 144 1.25 3.03 2.77
N LEU A 145 -0.02 2.94 3.13
CA LEU A 145 -0.50 2.06 4.19
C LEU A 145 -0.49 0.61 3.71
N VAL A 146 0.10 -0.30 4.49
CA VAL A 146 0.16 -1.73 4.16
C VAL A 146 -0.73 -2.55 5.08
N GLN A 147 -0.73 -2.22 6.38
CA GLN A 147 -1.54 -2.90 7.38
C GLN A 147 -2.10 -1.86 8.34
N LEU A 148 -3.41 -1.92 8.57
CA LEU A 148 -4.08 -1.05 9.53
C LEU A 148 -3.96 -1.65 10.94
N ARG A 149 -3.84 -0.79 11.95
CA ARG A 149 -4.00 -1.22 13.34
C ARG A 149 -5.47 -1.50 13.59
N LEU A 150 -5.79 -2.71 14.00
CA LEU A 150 -7.09 -3.03 14.56
C LEU A 150 -7.24 -2.24 15.86
N THR A 151 -8.13 -1.25 15.85
CA THR A 151 -8.51 -0.58 17.10
C THR A 151 -9.44 -1.55 17.83
N PRO A 152 -9.19 -1.89 19.12
CA PRO A 152 -10.18 -2.64 19.88
C PRO A 152 -11.50 -1.84 19.87
N PRO A 153 -12.66 -2.51 19.73
CA PRO A 153 -13.95 -1.83 19.74
C PRO A 153 -14.03 -0.99 21.02
N LYS A 154 -14.33 0.31 20.87
CA LYS A 154 -14.63 1.15 22.04
C LYS A 154 -15.76 0.46 22.80
N PRO A 155 -15.66 0.23 24.12
CA PRO A 155 -16.80 -0.22 24.89
C PRO A 155 -17.91 0.80 24.67
N ILE A 156 -19.08 0.32 24.26
CA ILE A 156 -20.30 1.11 24.18
C ILE A 156 -20.55 1.59 25.61
N THR A 157 -20.33 2.87 25.87
CA THR A 157 -20.84 3.50 27.08
C THR A 157 -22.35 3.53 26.92
N THR A 158 -23.03 2.49 27.40
CA THR A 158 -24.45 2.54 27.70
C THR A 158 -24.62 3.60 28.78
N HIS A 159 -24.96 4.81 28.35
CA HIS A 159 -25.56 5.79 29.24
C HIS A 159 -26.81 5.15 29.86
N PRO A 160 -26.98 5.14 31.19
CA PRO A 160 -28.26 4.79 31.78
C PRO A 160 -29.22 5.93 31.45
N SER A 161 -30.14 5.69 30.52
CA SER A 161 -31.29 6.55 30.32
C SER A 161 -32.22 6.38 31.54
N GLU A 162 -32.31 7.41 32.37
CA GLU A 162 -33.36 7.52 33.39
C GLU A 162 -34.72 7.72 32.71
N ASP A 163 -35.71 7.05 33.28
CA ASP A 163 -37.07 6.81 32.80
C ASP A 163 -37.92 8.10 32.67
N PRO A 164 -38.92 8.17 31.75
CA PRO A 164 -39.83 9.30 31.60
C PRO A 164 -41.11 9.12 32.44
N THR A 165 -41.58 10.18 33.11
CA THR A 165 -42.88 10.19 33.80
C THR A 165 -43.95 10.90 32.97
N GLU A 166 -45.11 10.24 32.87
CA GLU A 166 -46.50 10.73 32.70
C GLU A 166 -47.28 10.13 31.50
N SER A 167 -48.26 9.30 31.87
CA SER A 167 -49.40 8.75 31.11
C SER A 167 -50.55 9.79 31.01
N PRO A 168 -51.77 9.55 30.44
CA PRO A 168 -52.41 8.30 29.94
C PRO A 168 -53.06 8.48 28.52
N SER A 169 -53.58 7.48 27.80
CA SER A 169 -54.79 6.69 28.07
C SER A 169 -55.24 5.90 26.80
N HIS A 170 -55.97 4.80 27.03
CA HIS A 170 -57.00 4.14 26.17
C HIS A 170 -56.67 2.85 25.35
N SER A 171 -57.04 1.72 25.98
CA SER A 171 -57.83 0.55 25.50
C SER A 171 -57.25 -0.54 24.56
N PRO A 172 -57.43 -1.86 24.88
CA PRO A 172 -57.17 -3.05 24.03
C PRO A 172 -58.51 -3.65 23.47
N PRO A 173 -58.64 -4.88 22.87
CA PRO A 173 -57.73 -6.04 22.73
C PRO A 173 -57.77 -6.73 21.32
N PHE A 174 -57.53 -8.05 21.25
CA PHE A 174 -57.53 -9.05 20.12
C PHE A 174 -56.10 -9.50 19.73
N GLN A 175 -55.54 -10.62 20.24
CA GLN A 175 -55.75 -12.06 19.91
C GLN A 175 -55.67 -12.33 18.39
N ASP A 176 -54.89 -13.26 17.82
CA ASP A 176 -54.10 -14.41 18.29
C ASP A 176 -53.02 -14.78 17.24
N ASP A 177 -52.07 -15.60 17.69
CA ASP A 177 -51.41 -16.71 16.99
C ASP A 177 -50.16 -16.58 16.09
N ALA A 178 -49.31 -17.61 16.31
CA ALA A 178 -48.25 -18.20 15.49
C ALA A 178 -46.78 -17.74 15.66
N SER A 179 -46.12 -18.36 16.66
CA SER A 179 -44.85 -19.13 16.60
C SER A 179 -44.15 -19.19 15.22
N PHE A 180 -42.84 -19.02 15.06
CA PHE A 180 -41.78 -19.91 15.57
C PHE A 180 -40.40 -19.22 15.72
N SER A 181 -39.76 -19.56 16.82
CA SER A 181 -38.34 -19.39 17.16
C SER A 181 -37.41 -20.24 16.29
N ILE A 182 -36.20 -19.74 15.95
CA ILE A 182 -35.02 -20.60 15.84
C ILE A 182 -33.81 -19.93 16.49
N TYR A 183 -33.30 -20.63 17.50
CA TYR A 183 -32.08 -20.38 18.25
C TYR A 183 -30.83 -20.65 17.38
N LEU A 184 -29.88 -19.72 17.34
CA LEU A 184 -28.50 -20.03 16.95
C LEU A 184 -27.73 -20.53 18.18
N LYS A 185 -27.70 -21.87 18.35
CA LYS A 185 -26.70 -22.53 19.20
C LYS A 185 -25.44 -22.76 18.37
N SER A 186 -24.34 -22.18 18.83
CA SER A 186 -22.98 -22.67 18.56
C SER A 186 -22.81 -24.09 19.11
N PRO A 187 -22.11 -24.97 18.39
CA PRO A 187 -20.89 -25.58 18.93
C PRO A 187 -19.85 -25.81 17.81
N HIS A 188 -18.57 -26.14 17.98
CA HIS A 188 -17.60 -26.15 19.07
C HIS A 188 -16.24 -26.30 18.37
N LEU A 189 -15.17 -25.75 18.97
CA LEU A 189 -13.79 -26.14 18.65
C LEU A 189 -13.57 -27.63 18.96
N LEU A 190 -12.86 -28.33 18.07
CA LEU A 190 -12.11 -29.54 18.41
C LEU A 190 -10.76 -29.53 17.69
N THR A 191 -9.71 -29.32 18.49
CA THR A 191 -8.34 -29.79 18.28
C THR A 191 -8.25 -31.28 18.63
N LYS A 192 -7.55 -32.07 17.80
CA LYS A 192 -6.88 -33.30 18.24
C LYS A 192 -5.70 -33.62 17.33
N ASP A 193 -4.58 -33.89 17.98
CA ASP A 193 -3.22 -34.05 17.44
C ASP A 193 -2.86 -35.49 17.00
N GLU A 194 -1.71 -35.57 16.32
CA GLU A 194 -0.77 -36.70 16.08
C GLU A 194 -1.21 -37.77 15.05
N ASP A 195 -0.40 -38.30 14.13
CA ASP A 195 1.05 -38.32 13.86
C ASP A 195 1.26 -38.80 12.40
N SER A 196 2.40 -38.46 11.76
CA SER A 196 3.10 -39.17 10.66
C SER A 196 3.81 -38.23 9.66
N GLU A 197 5.14 -38.21 9.81
CA GLU A 197 6.19 -38.18 8.78
C GLU A 197 6.28 -37.00 7.77
N GLU A 198 7.26 -36.14 8.07
CA GLU A 198 8.29 -35.61 7.16
C GLU A 198 8.09 -35.86 5.65
N THR A 199 7.72 -34.82 4.89
CA THR A 199 8.26 -34.54 3.55
C THR A 199 7.75 -33.22 2.98
N GLY A 200 8.67 -32.31 2.64
CA GLY A 200 8.49 -31.32 1.57
C GLY A 200 7.66 -30.07 1.89
N THR A 201 8.35 -28.95 2.10
CA THR A 201 7.81 -27.61 1.84
C THR A 201 7.18 -27.55 0.44
N PRO A 202 5.88 -27.20 0.27
CA PRO A 202 5.34 -26.99 -1.06
C PRO A 202 5.94 -25.72 -1.63
N PHE A 203 6.73 -25.89 -2.68
CA PHE A 203 7.25 -24.84 -3.54
C PHE A 203 6.17 -23.77 -3.80
N LYS A 204 6.49 -22.50 -3.53
CA LYS A 204 5.66 -21.38 -4.00
C LYS A 204 5.84 -21.26 -5.51
N ASP A 205 5.17 -22.10 -6.27
CA ASP A 205 5.11 -21.97 -7.71
C ASP A 205 3.93 -21.04 -8.05
N GLY A 206 4.19 -19.83 -8.55
CA GLY A 206 3.17 -18.85 -8.95
C GLY A 206 3.30 -17.44 -8.35
N ARG A 207 2.53 -16.48 -8.89
CA ARG A 207 2.40 -15.08 -8.44
C ARG A 207 1.11 -14.86 -7.66
N ILE A 208 1.06 -13.88 -6.77
CA ILE A 208 -0.21 -13.48 -6.12
C ILE A 208 -0.89 -12.41 -6.99
N ILE A 209 -2.15 -12.63 -7.32
CA ILE A 209 -3.01 -11.64 -7.97
C ILE A 209 -3.92 -11.03 -6.90
N PHE A 210 -3.74 -9.75 -6.62
CA PHE A 210 -4.66 -8.95 -5.82
C PHE A 210 -5.70 -8.35 -6.78
N TYR A 211 -6.99 -8.53 -6.50
CA TYR A 211 -8.04 -8.00 -7.35
C TYR A 211 -9.16 -7.34 -6.54
N ASN A 212 -9.70 -6.28 -7.12
CA ASN A 212 -10.92 -5.64 -6.67
C ASN A 212 -11.93 -5.64 -7.82
N VAL A 213 -13.19 -5.92 -7.50
CA VAL A 213 -14.32 -5.73 -8.41
C VAL A 213 -14.87 -4.34 -8.17
N ASP A 214 -15.00 -3.53 -9.21
CA ASP A 214 -15.60 -2.19 -9.13
C ASP A 214 -17.11 -2.33 -9.43
N ASP A 215 -17.96 -2.18 -8.42
CA ASP A 215 -19.40 -2.47 -8.45
C ASP A 215 -20.27 -1.19 -8.42
N GLU A 216 -20.63 -0.66 -9.60
CA GLU A 216 -21.80 0.21 -9.89
C GLU A 216 -22.11 1.46 -9.03
N HIS A 217 -21.39 1.77 -7.96
CA HIS A 217 -21.66 2.92 -7.11
C HIS A 217 -20.32 3.56 -6.78
N GLY A 218 -20.03 4.71 -7.39
CA GLY A 218 -18.85 5.55 -7.12
C GLY A 218 -18.77 6.13 -5.70
N ASN A 219 -19.13 5.34 -4.70
CA ASN A 219 -18.89 5.58 -3.30
C ASN A 219 -17.57 4.90 -2.94
N VAL A 220 -16.57 5.69 -2.61
CA VAL A 220 -15.31 5.21 -2.04
C VAL A 220 -15.61 4.70 -0.62
N SER A 221 -16.21 3.52 -0.51
CA SER A 221 -16.15 2.77 0.74
C SER A 221 -14.74 2.20 0.84
N ASN A 222 -13.95 2.75 1.76
CA ASN A 222 -12.62 2.26 2.15
C ASN A 222 -12.68 0.86 2.85
N GLN A 223 -13.52 -0.06 2.36
CA GLN A 223 -13.83 -1.36 2.96
C GLN A 223 -14.13 -2.48 1.94
N SER A 224 -13.80 -2.32 0.64
CA SER A 224 -13.78 -3.51 -0.24
C SER A 224 -12.60 -4.39 0.18
N GLU A 225 -12.86 -5.53 0.80
CA GLU A 225 -11.83 -6.52 1.14
C GLU A 225 -11.04 -6.87 -0.13
N GLU A 226 -9.76 -6.50 -0.19
CA GLU A 226 -8.91 -6.80 -1.34
C GLU A 226 -8.74 -8.32 -1.45
N LYS A 227 -9.37 -8.91 -2.47
CA LYS A 227 -9.35 -10.36 -2.70
C LYS A 227 -8.05 -10.75 -3.38
N PHE A 228 -7.58 -11.97 -3.13
CA PHE A 228 -6.36 -12.46 -3.76
C PHE A 228 -6.40 -13.97 -4.02
N PHE A 229 -5.66 -14.39 -5.04
CA PHE A 229 -5.40 -15.80 -5.31
C PHE A 229 -3.99 -15.99 -5.88
N THR A 230 -3.48 -17.22 -5.80
CA THR A 230 -2.22 -17.61 -6.44
C THR A 230 -2.47 -17.99 -7.90
N PHE A 231 -1.67 -17.46 -8.81
CA PHE A 231 -1.75 -17.67 -10.25
C PHE A 231 -0.43 -18.19 -10.82
N GLN A 232 -0.47 -19.29 -11.56
CA GLN A 232 0.72 -19.95 -12.11
C GLN A 232 0.90 -19.72 -13.62
N GLY A 233 -0.04 -19.01 -14.27
CA GLY A 233 0.04 -18.72 -15.71
C GLY A 233 0.92 -17.51 -16.06
N SER A 234 1.15 -17.35 -17.35
CA SER A 234 1.87 -16.21 -17.94
C SER A 234 1.04 -15.44 -18.97
N SER A 235 -0.11 -15.99 -19.39
CA SER A 235 -1.02 -15.36 -20.34
C SER A 235 -2.05 -14.47 -19.61
N VAL A 236 -2.56 -13.46 -20.32
CA VAL A 236 -3.63 -12.60 -19.79
C VAL A 236 -4.98 -13.31 -19.93
N GLU A 237 -5.09 -14.19 -20.92
CA GLU A 237 -6.27 -14.98 -21.23
C GLU A 237 -6.59 -15.95 -20.08
N ASP A 238 -5.60 -16.71 -19.62
CA ASP A 238 -5.71 -17.65 -18.50
C ASP A 238 -6.05 -16.91 -17.19
N LEU A 239 -5.45 -15.73 -17.02
CA LEU A 239 -5.73 -14.86 -15.88
C LEU A 239 -7.16 -14.32 -15.93
N LYS A 240 -7.63 -13.95 -17.11
CA LYS A 240 -9.00 -13.49 -17.34
C LYS A 240 -10.00 -14.61 -17.06
N GLU A 241 -9.74 -15.83 -17.53
CA GLU A 241 -10.59 -17.00 -17.23
C GLU A 241 -10.66 -17.28 -15.73
N LYS A 242 -9.51 -17.28 -15.04
CA LYS A 242 -9.51 -17.46 -13.59
C LYS A 242 -10.25 -16.36 -12.84
N LEU A 243 -10.14 -15.11 -13.29
CA LEU A 243 -10.90 -14.01 -12.70
C LEU A 243 -12.41 -14.16 -12.91
N LYS A 244 -12.86 -14.73 -14.03
CA LYS A 244 -14.29 -15.04 -14.22
C LYS A 244 -14.77 -16.11 -13.26
N GLU A 245 -13.99 -17.16 -13.04
CA GLU A 245 -14.30 -18.23 -12.07
C GLU A 245 -14.41 -17.68 -10.64
N GLU A 246 -13.45 -16.85 -10.23
CA GLU A 246 -13.39 -16.26 -8.88
C GLU A 246 -14.48 -15.20 -8.63
N THR A 247 -14.85 -14.44 -9.67
CA THR A 247 -15.82 -13.35 -9.54
C THR A 247 -17.25 -13.75 -9.89
N GLY A 248 -17.44 -14.84 -10.63
CA GLY A 248 -18.74 -15.30 -11.13
C GLY A 248 -19.30 -14.49 -12.30
N TYR A 249 -18.51 -13.61 -12.94
CA TYR A 249 -18.95 -12.80 -14.08
C TYR A 249 -18.50 -13.38 -15.42
N ASP A 250 -19.41 -13.48 -16.39
CA ASP A 250 -19.13 -14.04 -17.72
C ASP A 250 -18.35 -13.08 -18.63
N GLU A 251 -18.56 -11.78 -18.49
CA GLU A 251 -17.89 -10.74 -19.26
C GLU A 251 -17.25 -9.74 -18.30
N ILE A 252 -15.92 -9.63 -18.38
CA ILE A 252 -15.11 -8.75 -17.54
C ILE A 252 -14.02 -8.08 -18.37
N ASP A 253 -13.63 -6.88 -17.96
CA ASP A 253 -12.43 -6.19 -18.41
C ASP A 253 -11.38 -6.17 -17.30
N VAL A 254 -10.18 -6.65 -17.63
CA VAL A 254 -9.05 -6.75 -16.72
C VAL A 254 -8.15 -5.53 -16.89
N CYS A 255 -8.11 -4.67 -15.89
CA CYS A 255 -7.31 -3.45 -15.90
C CYS A 255 -6.22 -3.47 -14.83
N CYS A 256 -5.15 -2.72 -15.08
CA CYS A 256 -4.17 -2.36 -14.06
C CYS A 256 -4.28 -0.87 -13.79
N ARG A 257 -4.02 -0.47 -12.55
CA ARG A 257 -3.98 0.94 -12.17
C ARG A 257 -2.59 1.50 -12.42
N ASN A 258 -2.51 2.58 -13.19
CA ASN A 258 -1.26 3.29 -13.42
C ASN A 258 -0.80 3.94 -12.10
N PRO A 259 0.40 3.59 -11.59
CA PRO A 259 0.87 4.08 -10.30
C PRO A 259 1.17 5.59 -10.28
N PHE A 260 1.20 6.26 -11.43
CA PHE A 260 1.52 7.69 -11.56
C PHE A 260 0.29 8.61 -11.52
N ASN A 261 -0.86 8.16 -12.01
CA ASN A 261 -2.08 8.99 -12.14
C ASN A 261 -3.36 8.27 -11.69
N ALA A 262 -3.26 7.03 -11.19
CA ALA A 262 -4.38 6.19 -10.81
C ALA A 262 -5.37 5.84 -11.94
N GLU A 263 -5.05 6.17 -13.20
CA GLU A 263 -5.87 5.79 -14.36
C GLU A 263 -5.79 4.29 -14.60
N LEU A 264 -6.92 3.69 -14.95
CA LEU A 264 -6.98 2.29 -15.34
C LEU A 264 -6.54 2.14 -16.80
N TYR A 265 -5.66 1.18 -17.05
CA TYR A 265 -5.30 0.77 -18.40
C TYR A 265 -5.57 -0.73 -18.59
N PRO A 266 -6.14 -1.13 -19.74
CA PRO A 266 -6.46 -2.53 -19.98
C PRO A 266 -5.19 -3.36 -20.13
N LEU A 267 -5.18 -4.53 -19.50
CA LEU A 267 -4.10 -5.49 -19.62
C LEU A 267 -4.23 -6.21 -20.97
N ARG A 268 -3.31 -5.95 -21.90
CA ARG A 268 -3.31 -6.51 -23.27
C ARG A 268 -1.98 -7.15 -23.68
N LEU A 269 -0.99 -7.11 -22.80
CA LEU A 269 0.34 -7.67 -23.02
C LEU A 269 0.53 -8.84 -22.05
N GLN A 270 1.34 -9.83 -22.44
CA GLN A 270 1.72 -10.95 -21.60
C GLN A 270 2.17 -10.49 -20.21
N LEU A 271 1.89 -11.32 -19.20
CA LEU A 271 2.21 -10.98 -17.82
C LEU A 271 3.74 -10.94 -17.62
N PRO A 272 4.24 -10.16 -16.65
CA PRO A 272 5.67 -10.11 -16.36
C PRO A 272 6.23 -11.52 -16.08
N PRO A 273 7.35 -11.95 -16.70
CA PRO A 273 7.83 -13.34 -16.64
C PRO A 273 8.41 -13.74 -15.27
N ASN A 274 8.57 -12.81 -14.35
CA ASN A 274 9.29 -12.96 -13.08
C ASN A 274 8.38 -13.34 -11.89
N ASN A 275 7.20 -13.92 -12.13
CA ASN A 275 6.19 -14.24 -11.11
C ASN A 275 5.93 -13.10 -10.10
N THR A 276 6.06 -11.85 -10.54
CA THR A 276 5.77 -10.70 -9.70
C THR A 276 4.27 -10.58 -9.45
N ASP A 277 3.92 -10.35 -8.18
CA ASP A 277 2.56 -10.09 -7.75
C ASP A 277 1.96 -8.87 -8.47
N MET A 278 0.66 -8.92 -8.77
CA MET A 278 -0.03 -7.90 -9.55
C MET A 278 -1.29 -7.43 -8.86
N HIS A 279 -1.57 -6.12 -8.95
CA HIS A 279 -2.86 -5.55 -8.57
C HIS A 279 -3.70 -5.33 -9.83
N ILE A 280 -4.90 -5.88 -9.81
CA ILE A 280 -5.84 -5.90 -10.93
C ILE A 280 -7.15 -5.27 -10.49
N VAL A 281 -7.77 -4.53 -11.40
CA VAL A 281 -9.12 -4.02 -11.26
C VAL A 281 -9.98 -4.74 -12.30
N VAL A 282 -11.00 -5.44 -11.82
CA VAL A 282 -11.99 -6.13 -12.65
C VAL A 282 -13.17 -5.20 -12.85
N ILE A 283 -13.49 -4.90 -14.11
CA ILE A 283 -14.61 -4.03 -14.49
C ILE A 283 -15.68 -4.90 -15.16
N THR A 284 -16.94 -4.76 -14.72
CA THR A 284 -18.09 -5.45 -15.33
C THR A 284 -18.77 -4.55 -16.39
N PRO A 285 -19.24 -5.11 -17.52
CA PRO A 285 -19.87 -4.35 -18.60
C PRO A 285 -21.24 -3.73 -18.28
N SER A 286 -21.87 -4.06 -17.14
CA SER A 286 -23.14 -3.43 -16.73
C SER A 286 -22.99 -1.92 -16.44
N TYR A 287 -21.76 -1.41 -16.43
CA TYR A 287 -21.40 0.02 -16.42
C TYR A 287 -21.65 0.75 -17.76
N ASN A 288 -21.90 0.03 -18.86
CA ASN A 288 -21.95 0.63 -20.20
C ASN A 288 -23.34 1.11 -20.61
N ASP A 289 -23.68 2.36 -20.26
CA ASP A 289 -24.48 3.17 -21.21
C ASP A 289 -24.20 4.69 -21.25
N VAL A 290 -23.16 5.23 -20.59
CA VAL A 290 -22.97 6.70 -20.64
C VAL A 290 -21.55 7.22 -20.93
N ASP A 291 -20.46 6.48 -20.70
CA ASP A 291 -19.10 7.05 -20.87
C ASP A 291 -18.20 6.37 -21.93
N ASN A 292 -18.78 5.53 -22.80
CA ASN A 292 -18.04 4.90 -23.91
C ASN A 292 -17.49 5.90 -24.95
N HIS A 293 -17.94 7.16 -24.92
CA HIS A 293 -17.43 8.20 -25.82
C HIS A 293 -16.11 8.84 -25.38
N LYS A 294 -15.66 8.70 -24.13
CA LYS A 294 -14.37 9.28 -23.68
C LYS A 294 -13.18 8.33 -23.84
N PHE A 295 -13.38 7.03 -23.63
CA PHE A 295 -12.29 6.04 -23.74
C PHE A 295 -11.86 5.79 -25.20
N ILE A 296 -12.81 5.77 -26.16
CA ILE A 296 -12.49 5.46 -27.57
C ILE A 296 -11.95 6.68 -28.32
N HIS A 297 -12.39 7.90 -27.99
CA HIS A 297 -11.99 9.11 -28.72
C HIS A 297 -10.55 9.56 -28.38
N CYS A 298 -10.10 9.35 -27.14
CA CYS A 298 -8.72 9.68 -26.74
C CYS A 298 -7.69 8.73 -27.40
N TRP A 299 -8.08 7.48 -27.66
CA TRP A 299 -7.20 6.47 -28.25
C TRP A 299 -6.92 6.68 -29.75
N LYS A 300 -7.93 7.10 -30.54
CA LYS A 300 -7.73 7.44 -31.97
C LYS A 300 -6.86 8.69 -32.17
N CYS A 301 -6.90 9.66 -31.25
CA CYS A 301 -6.05 10.85 -31.31
C CYS A 301 -4.58 10.57 -30.95
N PHE A 302 -4.32 9.65 -30.02
CA PHE A 302 -2.95 9.34 -29.58
C PHE A 302 -2.18 8.46 -30.60
N MET A 303 -2.86 7.53 -31.28
CA MET A 303 -2.27 6.71 -32.36
C MET A 303 -1.86 7.54 -33.60
N ARG A 304 -2.63 8.58 -33.97
CA ARG A 304 -2.28 9.43 -35.14
C ARG A 304 -1.06 10.33 -34.91
N ARG A 305 -0.70 10.66 -33.66
CA ARG A 305 0.49 11.47 -33.36
C ARG A 305 1.78 10.67 -33.25
N ARG A 306 1.72 9.36 -32.98
CA ARG A 306 2.92 8.49 -32.88
C ARG A 306 3.43 7.93 -34.20
N VAL A 307 2.61 7.90 -35.26
CA VAL A 307 3.05 7.44 -36.60
C VAL A 307 3.73 8.55 -37.41
N ARG A 308 3.49 9.84 -37.11
CA ARG A 308 4.14 10.95 -37.83
C ARG A 308 5.52 11.36 -37.33
N LEU A 309 5.95 10.92 -36.14
CA LEU A 309 7.27 11.27 -35.60
C LEU A 309 8.38 10.23 -35.87
N LYS A 310 8.09 9.14 -36.61
CA LYS A 310 9.07 8.08 -36.92
C LYS A 310 9.52 8.00 -38.38
N ILE A 311 9.16 8.98 -39.23
CA ILE A 311 9.51 8.96 -40.67
C ILE A 311 10.51 10.06 -41.08
N HIS A 312 10.95 10.96 -40.19
CA HIS A 312 11.85 12.07 -40.59
C HIS A 312 13.31 11.99 -40.09
N VAL A 313 13.75 10.83 -39.59
CA VAL A 313 15.18 10.64 -39.25
C VAL A 313 15.61 9.25 -39.67
N PHE A 314 15.70 8.98 -40.98
CA PHE A 314 16.53 7.92 -41.57
C PHE A 314 16.46 7.96 -43.11
N THR A 315 17.04 9.00 -43.74
CA THR A 315 17.63 9.06 -45.09
C THR A 315 18.28 10.45 -45.16
N SER A 316 19.57 10.67 -45.44
CA SER A 316 20.32 10.28 -46.62
C SER A 316 21.83 10.31 -46.34
N THR A 317 22.44 9.17 -46.64
CA THR A 317 23.77 8.91 -47.21
C THR A 317 24.65 10.08 -47.71
N HIS A 318 25.90 10.04 -47.22
CA HIS A 318 27.19 10.09 -47.93
C HIS A 318 27.22 10.36 -49.46
N ARG A 319 27.98 11.40 -49.86
CA ARG A 319 28.83 11.61 -51.07
C ARG A 319 29.16 13.12 -51.09
N ARG A 320 30.38 13.62 -51.25
CA ARG A 320 31.67 13.13 -51.75
C ARG A 320 32.80 13.58 -50.82
#